data_AF-A0A7X7MY01-F1
#
_entry.id   AF-A0A7X7MY01-F1
#
_cell.length_a   1.000
_cell.length_b   1.000
_cell.length_c   1.000
_cell.angle_alpha   90.00
_cell.angle_beta   90.00
_cell.angle_gamma   90.00
#
_symmetry.space_group_name_H-M   'P 1'
#
loop_
_entity.id
_entity.type
_entity.pdbx_description
1 polymer ?
#
loop_
_entity_poly.entity_id
_entity_poly.type
_entity_poly.pdbx_seq_one_letter_code
_entity_poly.pdbx_strand_id
1 'polypeptide(L)'
;MKTERLLEIIFILLEKKVVTAKELADRFQVSQRTIYRDLIALSASGIPVYTEQGRNGGIHLIEEYALNKTLLTDTEQSQIVMALQSMRAIGQDDMSTSLSKVKGIFQRDFDDWIEIDFSGWSYSNIEQQMFQIIKESILHAQVLEFEYSSLKGETITREVEPYKLVFKGRNWYLSAFCLHKKEFRFFKLIRMRNPRIKQEKVDRTHFVIYENKKTEEYSPKM
;
A
#
# COMPACT_ATOMS: atom_id res chain seq x y z
N MET A 1 -6.33 19.75 10.43
CA MET A 1 -6.90 20.32 11.67
C MET A 1 -8.26 19.76 12.10
N LYS A 2 -9.34 19.71 11.28
CA LYS A 2 -10.62 19.05 11.68
C LYS A 2 -10.58 17.53 11.50
N THR A 3 -10.14 17.05 10.32
CA THR A 3 -10.09 15.61 9.99
C THR A 3 -9.13 14.86 10.91
N GLU A 4 -7.94 15.41 11.16
CA GLU A 4 -6.97 14.84 12.11
C GLU A 4 -7.55 14.68 13.52
N ARG A 5 -8.28 15.70 14.02
CA ARG A 5 -8.91 15.65 15.34
C ARG A 5 -10.03 14.61 15.40
N LEU A 6 -10.87 14.51 14.37
CA LEU A 6 -11.91 13.48 14.28
C LEU A 6 -11.29 12.08 14.34
N LEU A 7 -10.19 11.88 13.62
CA LEU A 7 -9.47 10.62 13.55
C LEU A 7 -8.81 10.27 14.89
N GLU A 8 -8.19 11.26 15.56
CA GLU A 8 -7.60 11.06 16.89
C GLU A 8 -8.67 10.81 17.97
N ILE A 9 -9.84 11.46 17.90
CA ILE A 9 -10.99 11.16 18.79
C ILE A 9 -11.38 9.68 18.66
N ILE A 10 -11.48 9.15 17.43
CA ILE A 10 -11.80 7.73 17.21
C ILE A 10 -10.77 6.83 17.89
N PHE A 11 -9.47 7.08 17.69
CA PHE A 11 -8.42 6.27 18.32
C PHE A 11 -8.46 6.31 19.84
N ILE A 12 -8.68 7.49 20.42
CA ILE A 12 -8.82 7.64 21.87
C ILE A 12 -9.99 6.81 22.38
N LEU A 13 -11.13 6.80 21.69
CA LEU A 13 -12.31 6.03 22.09
C LEU A 13 -12.17 4.51 21.82
N LEU A 14 -11.31 4.10 20.88
CA LEU A 14 -10.96 2.70 20.66
C LEU A 14 -9.99 2.15 21.72
N GLU A 15 -9.11 3.01 22.24
CA GLU A 15 -8.14 2.65 23.29
C GLU A 15 -8.76 2.73 24.69
N LYS A 16 -9.55 3.76 24.95
CA LYS A 16 -10.19 4.02 26.25
C LYS A 16 -11.68 3.73 26.17
N LYS A 17 -12.17 2.88 27.09
CA LYS A 17 -13.60 2.54 27.16
C LYS A 17 -14.53 3.75 27.30
N VAL A 18 -14.13 4.79 28.05
CA VAL A 18 -14.95 6.00 28.29
C VAL A 18 -14.02 7.21 28.45
N VAL A 19 -14.35 8.34 27.82
CA VAL A 19 -13.60 9.62 27.91
C VAL A 19 -14.57 10.80 28.00
N THR A 20 -14.28 11.82 28.80
CA THR A 20 -15.16 12.99 28.94
C THR A 20 -14.96 14.03 27.83
N ALA A 21 -15.99 14.83 27.56
CA ALA A 21 -15.90 15.96 26.63
C ALA A 21 -14.85 16.99 27.08
N LYS A 22 -14.64 17.13 28.39
CA LYS A 22 -13.63 18.02 28.96
C LYS A 22 -12.22 17.53 28.66
N GLU A 23 -11.93 16.25 28.85
CA GLU A 23 -10.62 15.68 28.54
C GLU A 23 -10.25 15.83 27.06
N LEU A 24 -11.21 15.60 26.15
CA LEU A 24 -10.99 15.82 24.72
C LEU A 24 -10.78 17.32 24.43
N ALA A 25 -11.58 18.20 25.02
CA ALA A 25 -11.45 19.65 24.86
C ALA A 25 -10.07 20.16 25.30
N ASP A 26 -9.62 19.73 26.48
CA ASP A 26 -8.32 20.10 27.04
C ASP A 26 -7.16 19.54 26.17
N ARG A 27 -7.26 18.28 25.72
CA ARG A 27 -6.26 17.64 24.85
C ARG A 27 -6.10 18.35 23.51
N PHE A 28 -7.21 18.68 22.87
CA PHE A 28 -7.20 19.31 21.55
C PHE A 28 -7.14 20.84 21.60
N GLN A 29 -7.09 21.43 22.80
CA GLN A 29 -7.11 22.88 23.03
C GLN A 29 -8.29 23.57 22.33
N VAL A 30 -9.48 22.97 22.44
CA VAL A 30 -10.73 23.49 21.86
C VAL A 30 -11.83 23.56 22.92
N SER A 31 -12.92 24.27 22.63
CA SER A 31 -14.09 24.25 23.50
C SER A 31 -14.80 22.89 23.51
N GLN A 32 -15.47 22.54 24.61
CA GLN A 32 -16.35 21.36 24.65
C GLN A 32 -17.45 21.42 23.57
N ARG A 33 -17.93 22.62 23.21
CA ARG A 33 -18.88 22.82 22.11
C ARG A 33 -18.31 22.34 20.76
N THR A 34 -17.02 22.54 20.54
CA THR A 34 -16.32 22.02 19.35
C THR A 34 -16.29 20.50 19.36
N ILE A 35 -16.01 19.88 20.52
CA ILE A 35 -16.03 18.42 20.68
C ILE A 35 -17.42 17.87 20.35
N TYR A 36 -18.50 18.40 20.94
CA TYR A 36 -19.85 17.92 20.65
C TYR A 36 -20.21 18.03 19.16
N ARG A 37 -19.81 19.12 18.48
CA ARG A 37 -20.00 19.25 17.02
C ARG A 37 -19.22 18.18 16.24
N ASP A 38 -18.03 17.84 16.69
CA ASP A 38 -17.21 16.80 16.07
C ASP A 38 -17.81 15.41 16.32
N LEU A 39 -18.39 15.14 17.49
CA LEU A 39 -19.13 13.90 17.76
C LEU A 39 -20.33 13.73 16.83
N ILE A 40 -21.08 14.80 16.57
CA ILE A 40 -22.19 14.78 15.59
C ILE A 40 -21.67 14.44 14.19
N ALA A 41 -20.52 15.00 13.80
CA ALA A 41 -19.92 14.70 12.49
C ALA A 41 -19.45 13.25 12.38
N LEU A 42 -18.90 12.68 13.46
CA LEU A 42 -18.53 11.26 13.53
C LEU A 42 -19.76 10.37 13.38
N SER A 43 -20.84 10.67 14.14
CA SER A 43 -22.11 9.95 14.06
C SER A 43 -22.72 10.01 12.66
N ALA A 44 -22.74 11.19 12.04
CA ALA A 44 -23.20 11.36 10.67
C ALA A 44 -22.35 10.61 9.62
N SER A 45 -21.12 10.23 9.97
CA SER A 45 -20.21 9.44 9.13
C SER A 45 -20.30 7.93 9.42
N GLY A 46 -21.30 7.48 10.18
CA GLY A 46 -21.52 6.08 10.50
C GLY A 46 -20.72 5.57 11.72
N ILE A 47 -20.05 6.45 12.47
CA ILE A 47 -19.29 6.07 13.65
C ILE A 47 -20.18 6.15 14.89
N PRO A 48 -20.48 5.02 15.57
CA PRO A 48 -21.48 4.96 16.63
C PRO A 48 -20.92 5.48 17.96
N VAL A 49 -20.83 6.81 18.07
CA VAL A 49 -20.39 7.50 19.29
C VAL A 49 -21.58 7.89 20.17
N TYR A 50 -21.50 7.57 21.46
CA TYR A 50 -22.55 7.83 22.45
C TYR A 50 -22.03 8.66 23.61
N THR A 51 -22.94 9.37 24.26
CA THR A 51 -22.66 10.16 25.46
C THR A 51 -23.58 9.73 26.59
N GLU A 52 -23.00 9.24 27.69
CA GLU A 52 -23.73 8.95 28.92
C GLU A 52 -23.52 10.06 29.96
N GLN A 53 -24.59 10.43 30.67
CA GLN A 53 -24.51 11.40 31.77
C GLN A 53 -24.41 10.68 33.12
N GLY A 54 -23.65 11.25 34.05
CA GLY A 54 -23.53 10.76 35.42
C GLY A 54 -22.09 10.75 35.93
N ARG A 55 -21.89 10.29 37.18
CA ARG A 55 -20.58 10.28 37.87
C ARG A 55 -19.51 9.42 37.17
N ASN A 56 -19.94 8.42 36.40
CA ASN A 56 -19.10 7.58 35.54
C ASN A 56 -19.46 7.72 34.05
N GLY A 57 -20.22 8.77 33.69
CA GLY A 57 -20.65 9.00 32.30
C GLY A 57 -19.53 9.58 31.45
N GLY A 58 -19.63 9.41 30.14
CA GLY A 58 -18.68 9.97 29.18
C GLY A 58 -19.01 9.58 27.74
N ILE A 59 -18.10 9.97 26.86
CA ILE A 59 -18.11 9.65 25.44
C ILE A 59 -17.48 8.27 25.25
N HIS A 60 -18.15 7.40 24.51
CA HIS A 60 -17.66 6.06 24.19
C HIS A 60 -18.20 5.60 22.84
N LEU A 61 -17.59 4.54 22.30
CA LEU A 61 -18.11 3.80 21.15
C LEU A 61 -18.99 2.66 21.65
N ILE A 62 -20.01 2.28 20.89
CA ILE A 62 -20.78 1.04 21.16
C ILE A 62 -19.82 -0.14 21.29
N GLU A 63 -20.07 -1.02 22.26
CA GLU A 63 -19.14 -2.08 22.67
C GLU A 63 -18.81 -3.03 21.50
N GLU A 64 -19.77 -3.36 20.64
CA GLU A 64 -19.58 -4.14 19.42
C GLU A 64 -18.65 -3.45 18.40
N TYR A 65 -18.67 -2.11 18.34
CA TYR A 65 -17.81 -1.31 17.47
C TYR A 65 -16.42 -1.06 18.10
N ALA A 66 -16.32 -1.02 19.43
CA ALA A 66 -15.05 -0.99 20.14
C ALA A 66 -14.32 -2.36 20.09
N LEU A 67 -15.08 -3.45 20.12
CA LEU A 67 -14.61 -4.82 19.98
C LEU A 67 -14.17 -5.11 18.54
N ASN A 68 -14.98 -4.68 17.56
CA ASN A 68 -14.64 -4.72 16.15
C ASN A 68 -13.87 -3.44 15.78
N LYS A 69 -12.58 -3.40 16.14
CA LYS A 69 -11.66 -2.24 15.97
C LYS A 69 -11.50 -1.73 14.53
N THR A 70 -12.28 -2.25 13.59
CA THR A 70 -12.24 -1.89 12.19
C THR A 70 -13.61 -1.43 11.70
N LEU A 71 -13.63 -0.27 11.07
CA LEU A 71 -14.75 0.35 10.35
C LEU A 71 -15.28 -0.47 9.16
N LEU A 72 -14.74 -1.68 8.94
CA LEU A 72 -14.87 -2.45 7.72
C LEU A 72 -15.89 -3.56 7.92
N THR A 73 -16.76 -3.74 6.92
CA THR A 73 -17.67 -4.87 6.85
C THR A 73 -16.90 -6.19 6.71
N ASP A 74 -17.53 -7.29 7.11
CA ASP A 74 -17.00 -8.64 6.92
C ASP A 74 -16.50 -8.91 5.50
N THR A 75 -17.24 -8.43 4.50
CA THR A 75 -16.89 -8.56 3.08
C THR A 75 -15.62 -7.78 2.74
N GLU A 76 -15.50 -6.54 3.22
CA GLU A 76 -14.31 -5.70 2.98
C GLU A 76 -13.08 -6.27 3.68
N GLN A 77 -13.23 -6.79 4.89
CA GLN A 77 -12.16 -7.48 5.60
C GLN A 77 -11.67 -8.71 4.82
N SER A 78 -12.59 -9.54 4.32
CA SER A 78 -12.26 -10.71 3.48
C SER A 78 -11.56 -10.32 2.18
N GLN A 79 -11.98 -9.22 1.54
CA GLN A 79 -11.33 -8.70 0.33
C GLN A 79 -9.91 -8.21 0.60
N ILE A 80 -9.67 -7.54 1.74
CA ILE A 80 -8.33 -7.09 2.14
C ILE A 80 -7.42 -8.27 2.42
N VAL A 81 -7.89 -9.28 3.15
CA VAL A 81 -7.11 -10.50 3.42
C VAL A 81 -6.79 -11.24 2.13
N MET A 82 -7.75 -11.37 1.21
CA MET A 82 -7.54 -11.97 -0.11
C MET A 82 -6.53 -11.19 -0.96
N ALA A 83 -6.57 -9.85 -0.92
CA ALA A 83 -5.60 -9.01 -1.60
C ALA A 83 -4.18 -9.20 -1.04
N LEU A 84 -4.03 -9.25 0.29
CA LEU A 84 -2.76 -9.49 0.96
C LEU A 84 -2.21 -10.91 0.69
N GLN A 85 -3.07 -11.93 0.68
CA GLN A 85 -2.70 -13.29 0.25
C GLN A 85 -2.23 -13.31 -1.21
N SER A 86 -2.91 -12.58 -2.10
CA SER A 86 -2.50 -12.43 -3.51
C SER A 86 -1.17 -11.69 -3.69
N MET A 87 -0.74 -10.88 -2.71
CA MET A 87 0.58 -10.26 -2.72
C MET A 87 1.69 -11.21 -2.27
N ARG A 88 1.37 -12.23 -1.47
CA ARG A 88 2.31 -13.31 -1.11
C ARG A 88 2.77 -14.05 -2.37
N ALA A 89 1.82 -14.31 -3.26
CA ALA A 89 2.00 -14.93 -4.58
C ALA A 89 3.02 -14.21 -5.49
N ILE A 90 3.32 -12.94 -5.20
CA ILE A 90 4.29 -12.11 -5.95
C ILE A 90 5.73 -12.29 -5.44
N GLY A 91 5.95 -13.09 -4.39
CA GLY A 91 7.29 -13.41 -3.86
C GLY A 91 7.79 -12.45 -2.77
N GLN A 92 6.88 -11.75 -2.08
CA GLN A 92 7.22 -10.95 -0.88
C GLN A 92 7.08 -11.83 0.37
N ASP A 93 8.15 -12.51 0.77
CA ASP A 93 8.19 -13.43 1.93
C ASP A 93 7.84 -12.74 3.27
N ASP A 94 8.13 -11.43 3.37
CA ASP A 94 7.91 -10.61 4.56
C ASP A 94 6.42 -10.26 4.82
N MET A 95 5.52 -10.64 3.91
CA MET A 95 4.08 -10.39 4.07
C MET A 95 3.41 -11.36 5.04
N SER A 96 4.07 -12.46 5.43
CA SER A 96 3.56 -13.43 6.38
C SER A 96 3.22 -12.81 7.75
N THR A 97 4.14 -12.00 8.28
CA THR A 97 3.96 -11.31 9.57
C THR A 97 2.88 -10.23 9.48
N SER A 98 2.83 -9.50 8.36
CA SER A 98 1.82 -8.46 8.10
C SER A 98 0.42 -9.06 7.95
N LEU A 99 0.28 -10.19 7.25
CA LEU A 99 -0.98 -10.91 7.11
C LEU A 99 -1.49 -11.40 8.47
N SER A 100 -0.62 -12.00 9.28
CA SER A 100 -0.98 -12.44 10.64
C SER A 100 -1.41 -11.28 11.54
N LYS A 101 -0.75 -10.12 11.44
CA LYS A 101 -1.15 -8.89 12.15
C LYS A 101 -2.52 -8.40 11.69
N VAL A 102 -2.78 -8.37 10.38
CA VAL A 102 -4.07 -7.94 9.83
C VAL A 102 -5.20 -8.90 10.22
N LYS A 103 -4.98 -10.22 10.12
CA LYS A 103 -5.93 -11.23 10.63
C LYS A 103 -6.19 -11.03 12.13
N GLY A 104 -5.14 -10.75 12.92
CA GLY A 104 -5.26 -10.45 14.35
C GLY A 104 -6.00 -9.15 14.68
N ILE A 105 -5.94 -8.13 13.80
CA ILE A 105 -6.72 -6.88 13.94
C ILE A 105 -8.21 -7.16 13.69
N PHE A 106 -8.53 -7.96 12.67
CA PHE A 106 -9.90 -8.35 12.35
C PHE A 106 -10.49 -9.36 13.35
N GLN A 107 -9.65 -10.02 14.17
CA GLN A 107 -10.07 -11.02 15.17
C GLN A 107 -11.02 -12.08 14.60
N ARG A 108 -10.81 -12.45 13.33
CA ARG A 108 -11.64 -13.38 12.57
C ARG A 108 -10.77 -14.43 11.90
N ASP A 109 -11.25 -15.66 11.92
CA ASP A 109 -10.70 -16.72 11.08
C ASP A 109 -11.21 -16.55 9.66
N PHE A 110 -10.28 -16.36 8.74
CA PHE A 110 -10.56 -16.34 7.31
C PHE A 110 -10.31 -17.75 6.78
N ASP A 111 -11.34 -18.34 6.16
CA ASP A 111 -11.22 -19.66 5.53
C ASP A 111 -10.04 -19.66 4.55
N ASP A 112 -9.05 -20.52 4.81
CA ASP A 112 -7.85 -20.68 3.98
C ASP A 112 -8.12 -21.68 2.85
N TRP A 113 -9.25 -21.51 2.15
CA TRP A 113 -9.69 -22.41 1.08
C TRP A 113 -9.03 -22.12 -0.27
N ILE A 114 -8.34 -20.98 -0.38
CA ILE A 114 -7.68 -20.53 -1.60
C ILE A 114 -6.22 -20.16 -1.31
N GLU A 115 -5.31 -20.96 -1.86
CA GLU A 115 -3.89 -20.64 -1.91
C GLU A 115 -3.58 -20.09 -3.31
N ILE A 116 -3.26 -18.79 -3.36
CA ILE A 116 -2.85 -18.13 -4.60
C ILE A 116 -1.34 -18.09 -4.60
N ASP A 117 -0.73 -18.91 -5.44
CA ASP A 117 0.69 -18.86 -5.72
C ASP A 117 0.93 -18.53 -7.21
N PHE A 118 1.42 -17.33 -7.48
CA PHE A 118 1.90 -16.93 -8.81
C PHE A 118 3.39 -17.27 -8.97
N SER A 119 3.98 -17.89 -7.96
CA SER A 119 5.28 -18.49 -8.09
C SER A 119 5.23 -19.63 -9.10
N GLY A 120 6.13 -19.62 -10.08
CA GLY A 120 6.49 -20.86 -10.75
C GLY A 120 7.29 -21.68 -9.75
N TRP A 121 7.31 -23.00 -9.89
CA TRP A 121 8.10 -23.93 -9.06
C TRP A 121 9.62 -23.61 -8.93
N SER A 122 10.11 -22.51 -9.50
CA SER A 122 11.49 -22.08 -9.59
C SER A 122 11.70 -20.60 -9.19
N TYR A 123 10.94 -20.06 -8.23
CA TYR A 123 11.27 -18.75 -7.65
C TYR A 123 12.57 -18.88 -6.86
N SER A 124 13.68 -18.59 -7.52
CA SER A 124 15.03 -18.62 -6.95
C SER A 124 15.31 -17.33 -6.17
N ASN A 125 16.17 -17.39 -5.15
CA ASN A 125 16.65 -16.21 -4.38
C ASN A 125 17.14 -15.05 -5.27
N ILE A 126 17.59 -15.35 -6.49
CA ILE A 126 18.06 -14.37 -7.47
C ILE A 126 16.93 -13.44 -7.95
N GLU A 127 15.73 -13.97 -8.15
CA GLU A 127 14.59 -13.17 -8.63
C GLU A 127 14.07 -12.22 -7.54
N GLN A 128 14.05 -12.68 -6.29
CA GLN A 128 13.72 -11.83 -5.14
C GLN A 128 14.72 -10.68 -4.98
N GLN A 129 16.03 -10.97 -5.06
CA GLN A 129 17.08 -9.94 -4.99
C GLN A 129 16.94 -8.92 -6.13
N MET A 130 16.72 -9.39 -7.36
CA MET A 130 16.47 -8.52 -8.51
C MET A 130 15.26 -7.62 -8.29
N PHE A 131 14.14 -8.18 -7.79
CA PHE A 131 12.94 -7.42 -7.50
C PHE A 131 13.21 -6.31 -6.47
N GLN A 132 13.89 -6.64 -5.37
CA GLN A 132 14.20 -5.64 -4.33
C GLN A 132 15.10 -4.53 -4.87
N ILE A 133 16.15 -4.84 -5.63
CA ILE A 133 17.02 -3.81 -6.23
C ILE A 133 16.22 -2.86 -7.13
N ILE A 134 15.33 -3.39 -7.96
CA ILE A 134 14.48 -2.56 -8.84
C ILE A 134 13.51 -1.71 -8.01
N LYS A 135 12.87 -2.29 -7.00
CA LYS A 135 11.97 -1.58 -6.08
C LYS A 135 12.68 -0.40 -5.41
N GLU A 136 13.85 -0.63 -4.83
CA GLU A 136 14.65 0.41 -4.18
C GLU A 136 15.02 1.53 -5.16
N SER A 137 15.44 1.19 -6.39
CA SER A 137 15.76 2.19 -7.42
C SER A 137 14.58 3.10 -7.77
N ILE A 138 13.34 2.55 -7.78
CA ILE A 138 12.11 3.32 -8.03
C ILE A 138 11.82 4.25 -6.86
N LEU A 139 11.82 3.72 -5.63
CA LEU A 139 11.47 4.47 -4.43
C LEU A 139 12.44 5.62 -4.17
N HIS A 140 13.74 5.38 -4.38
CA HIS A 140 14.78 6.39 -4.22
C HIS A 140 15.00 7.28 -5.44
N ALA A 141 14.25 7.05 -6.53
CA ALA A 141 14.37 7.79 -7.80
C ALA A 141 15.81 7.84 -8.30
N GLN A 142 16.44 6.67 -8.43
CA GLN A 142 17.82 6.52 -8.89
C GLN A 142 17.88 5.79 -10.23
N VAL A 143 18.85 6.16 -11.07
CA VAL A 143 19.09 5.50 -12.35
C VAL A 143 19.46 4.04 -12.09
N LEU A 144 18.85 3.14 -12.86
CA LEU A 144 19.09 1.71 -12.78
C LEU A 144 19.85 1.25 -14.03
N GLU A 145 20.97 0.57 -13.81
CA GLU A 145 21.74 -0.11 -14.85
C GLU A 145 21.49 -1.62 -14.78
N PHE A 146 21.32 -2.29 -15.92
CA PHE A 146 21.23 -3.76 -15.99
C PHE A 146 21.63 -4.27 -17.36
N GLU A 147 22.01 -5.55 -17.43
CA GLU A 147 22.16 -6.29 -18.67
C GLU A 147 20.79 -6.80 -19.12
N TYR A 148 20.45 -6.62 -20.40
CA TYR A 148 19.18 -7.05 -20.95
C TYR A 148 19.35 -7.92 -22.18
N SER A 149 18.84 -9.15 -22.12
CA SER A 149 18.82 -10.05 -23.27
C SER A 149 17.64 -9.74 -24.19
N SER A 150 17.93 -9.32 -25.41
CA SER A 150 16.93 -9.08 -26.45
C SER A 150 16.35 -10.39 -26.99
N LEU A 151 15.24 -10.30 -27.73
CA LEU A 151 14.66 -11.45 -28.43
C LEU A 151 15.61 -12.07 -29.47
N LYS A 152 16.60 -11.31 -29.95
CA LYS A 152 17.58 -11.76 -30.92
C LYS A 152 18.79 -12.45 -30.27
N GLY A 153 18.78 -12.64 -28.95
CA GLY A 153 19.88 -13.26 -28.20
C GLY A 153 21.03 -12.29 -27.86
N GLU A 154 21.01 -11.05 -28.37
CA GLU A 154 21.99 -10.04 -27.99
C GLU A 154 21.75 -9.56 -26.55
N THR A 155 22.78 -9.62 -25.71
CA THR A 155 22.78 -9.00 -24.39
C THR A 155 23.38 -7.61 -24.47
N ILE A 156 22.62 -6.61 -24.03
CA ILE A 156 23.05 -5.21 -24.08
C ILE A 156 22.80 -4.55 -22.73
N THR A 157 23.75 -3.76 -22.27
CA THR A 157 23.59 -2.93 -21.07
C THR A 157 22.57 -1.82 -21.33
N ARG A 158 21.72 -1.57 -20.34
CA ARG A 158 20.71 -0.53 -20.35
C ARG A 158 20.85 0.29 -19.09
N GLU A 159 20.85 1.60 -19.27
CA GLU A 159 20.63 2.57 -18.21
C GLU A 159 19.25 3.18 -18.41
N VAL A 160 18.46 3.18 -17.34
CA VAL A 160 17.07 3.62 -17.37
C VAL A 160 16.73 4.43 -16.13
N GLU A 161 15.75 5.31 -16.29
CA GLU A 161 15.06 5.95 -15.17
C GLU A 161 13.84 5.10 -14.80
N PRO A 162 13.90 4.33 -13.70
CA PRO A 162 12.85 3.40 -13.34
C PRO A 162 11.60 4.15 -12.85
N TYR A 163 10.42 3.77 -13.35
CA TYR A 163 9.16 4.45 -13.02
C TYR A 163 8.23 3.58 -12.17
N LYS A 164 7.85 2.40 -12.64
CA LYS A 164 7.02 1.45 -11.87
C LYS A 164 7.21 0.01 -12.33
N LEU A 165 6.98 -0.91 -11.41
CA LEU A 165 6.81 -2.33 -11.72
C LEU A 165 5.37 -2.59 -12.15
N VAL A 166 5.21 -3.42 -13.17
CA VAL A 166 3.92 -3.81 -13.77
C VAL A 166 3.85 -5.32 -13.84
N PHE A 167 2.84 -5.91 -13.22
CA PHE A 167 2.52 -7.32 -13.37
C PHE A 167 1.48 -7.48 -14.48
N LYS A 168 1.86 -8.12 -15.60
CA LYS A 168 0.97 -8.34 -16.75
C LYS A 168 1.22 -9.72 -17.35
N GLY A 169 0.16 -10.46 -17.66
CA GLY A 169 0.28 -11.78 -18.29
C GLY A 169 1.19 -12.74 -17.52
N ARG A 170 1.06 -12.78 -16.19
CA ARG A 170 1.87 -13.61 -15.26
C ARG A 170 3.37 -13.30 -15.25
N ASN A 171 3.77 -12.11 -15.69
CA ASN A 171 5.18 -11.72 -15.73
C ASN A 171 5.36 -10.31 -15.17
N TRP A 172 6.50 -10.09 -14.50
CA TRP A 172 6.92 -8.76 -14.08
C TRP A 172 7.62 -8.00 -15.20
N TYR A 173 7.27 -6.73 -15.31
CA TYR A 173 7.90 -5.76 -16.21
C TYR A 173 8.29 -4.51 -15.43
N LEU A 174 9.45 -3.95 -15.75
CA LEU A 174 9.83 -2.60 -15.37
C LEU A 174 9.39 -1.65 -16.49
N SER A 175 8.50 -0.72 -16.17
CA SER A 175 8.28 0.47 -17.01
C SER A 175 9.34 1.50 -16.65
N ALA A 176 10.13 1.93 -17.62
CA ALA A 176 11.21 2.89 -17.38
C ALA A 176 11.51 3.73 -18.63
N PHE A 177 12.05 4.93 -18.43
CA PHE A 177 12.58 5.74 -19.52
C PHE A 177 14.00 5.28 -19.86
N CYS A 178 14.21 4.81 -21.08
CA CYS A 178 15.50 4.32 -21.52
C CYS A 178 16.40 5.48 -21.94
N LEU A 179 17.51 5.73 -21.23
CA LEU A 179 18.41 6.85 -21.53
C LEU A 179 19.05 6.74 -22.92
N HIS A 180 19.28 5.51 -23.39
CA HIS A 180 19.87 5.23 -24.69
C HIS A 180 18.91 5.49 -25.85
N LYS A 181 17.63 5.12 -25.70
CA LYS A 181 16.60 5.28 -26.74
C LYS A 181 15.75 6.54 -26.60
N LYS A 182 15.89 7.23 -25.46
CA LYS A 182 15.14 8.45 -25.09
C LYS A 182 13.63 8.26 -25.18
N GLU A 183 13.14 7.10 -24.76
CA GLU A 183 11.70 6.77 -24.74
C GLU A 183 11.34 5.81 -23.60
N PHE A 184 10.05 5.77 -23.22
CA PHE A 184 9.54 4.79 -22.28
C PHE A 184 9.45 3.41 -22.91
N ARG A 185 9.93 2.40 -22.19
CA ARG A 185 9.88 0.99 -22.59
C ARG A 185 9.49 0.10 -21.42
N PHE A 186 8.97 -1.07 -21.77
CA PHE A 186 8.78 -2.18 -20.84
C PHE A 186 9.93 -3.16 -20.95
N PHE A 187 10.55 -3.45 -19.83
CA PHE A 187 11.63 -4.43 -19.72
C PHE A 187 11.15 -5.61 -18.89
N LYS A 188 11.15 -6.81 -19.47
CA LYS A 188 10.68 -8.02 -18.78
C LYS A 188 11.75 -8.45 -17.77
N LEU A 189 11.39 -8.57 -16.49
CA LEU A 189 12.36 -8.81 -15.41
C LEU A 189 13.16 -10.09 -15.62
N ILE A 190 12.54 -11.17 -16.09
CA ILE A 190 13.22 -12.45 -16.35
C ILE A 190 14.34 -12.36 -17.41
N ARG A 191 14.40 -11.26 -18.18
CA ARG A 191 15.46 -11.00 -19.19
C ARG A 191 16.55 -10.04 -18.68
N MET A 192 16.45 -9.61 -17.43
CA MET A 192 17.44 -8.75 -16.78
C MET A 192 18.48 -9.58 -16.03
N ARG A 193 19.73 -9.11 -16.05
CA ARG A 193 20.82 -9.63 -15.23
C ARG A 193 21.61 -8.47 -14.62
N ASN A 194 22.26 -8.76 -13.49
CA ASN A 194 23.19 -7.86 -12.81
C ASN A 194 22.66 -6.43 -12.60
N PRO A 195 21.45 -6.22 -12.03
CA PRO A 195 20.93 -4.88 -11.80
C PRO A 195 21.79 -4.13 -10.78
N ARG A 196 22.07 -2.84 -11.05
CA ARG A 196 22.87 -1.96 -10.20
C ARG A 196 22.23 -0.57 -10.11
N ILE A 197 22.10 -0.07 -8.90
CA ILE A 197 21.61 1.29 -8.64
C ILE A 197 22.79 2.25 -8.81
N LYS A 198 22.61 3.28 -9.63
CA LYS A 198 23.60 4.33 -9.86
C LYS A 198 23.33 5.49 -8.88
N GLN A 199 24.35 6.28 -8.58
CA GLN A 199 24.20 7.43 -7.68
C GLN A 199 23.42 8.59 -8.32
N GLU A 200 23.32 8.58 -9.65
CA GLU A 200 22.54 9.55 -10.43
C GLU A 200 21.06 9.48 -10.08
N LYS A 201 20.47 10.65 -9.81
CA LYS A 201 19.04 10.77 -9.56
C LYS A 201 18.26 10.92 -10.85
N VAL A 202 17.07 10.36 -10.87
CA VAL A 202 16.12 10.47 -11.96
C VAL A 202 15.50 11.86 -12.00
N ASP A 203 15.53 12.48 -13.17
CA ASP A 203 14.69 13.64 -13.46
C ASP A 203 13.26 13.16 -13.78
N ARG A 204 12.32 13.44 -12.86
CA ARG A 204 10.92 12.99 -12.99
C ARG A 204 10.14 13.69 -14.11
N THR A 205 10.74 14.64 -14.83
CA THR A 205 10.12 15.37 -15.95
C THR A 205 9.61 14.41 -17.04
N HIS A 206 10.34 13.33 -17.33
CA HIS A 206 9.92 12.33 -18.31
C HIS A 206 8.63 11.60 -17.89
N PHE A 207 8.37 11.43 -16.59
CA PHE A 207 7.19 10.71 -16.09
C PHE A 207 5.88 11.47 -16.33
N VAL A 208 5.90 12.79 -16.20
CA VAL A 208 4.73 13.65 -16.44
C VAL A 208 4.28 13.57 -17.90
N ILE A 209 5.24 13.61 -18.84
CA ILE A 209 4.97 13.49 -20.28
C ILE A 209 4.38 12.11 -20.60
N TYR A 210 4.84 11.07 -19.91
CA TYR A 210 4.38 9.70 -20.12
C TYR A 210 2.96 9.44 -19.60
N GLU A 211 2.61 9.98 -18.42
CA GLU A 211 1.26 9.88 -17.88
C GLU A 211 0.21 10.58 -18.77
N ASN A 212 0.56 11.72 -19.36
CA ASN A 212 -0.32 12.46 -20.27
C ASN A 212 -0.56 11.74 -21.62
N LYS A 213 0.28 10.76 -21.99
CA LYS A 213 0.15 9.96 -23.22
C LYS A 213 -0.53 8.60 -23.00
N LYS A 214 -0.82 8.24 -21.75
CA LYS A 214 -1.20 6.88 -21.34
C LYS A 214 -2.67 6.51 -21.58
N THR A 215 -3.46 7.40 -22.18
CA THR A 215 -4.83 7.09 -22.61
C THR A 215 -4.89 6.08 -23.76
N GLU A 216 -3.76 5.75 -24.42
CA GLU A 216 -3.72 4.74 -25.48
C GLU A 216 -2.52 3.78 -25.31
N GLU A 217 -2.84 2.48 -25.23
CA GLU A 217 -1.98 1.30 -25.44
C GLU A 217 -0.81 0.96 -24.49
N TYR A 218 -1.07 -0.04 -23.62
CA TYR A 218 -0.03 -0.86 -22.98
C TYR A 218 0.36 -2.05 -23.87
N SER A 219 1.03 -1.81 -24.99
CA SER A 219 1.63 -2.87 -25.80
C SER A 219 3.16 -2.81 -25.69
N PRO A 220 3.84 -3.92 -25.33
CA PRO A 220 5.29 -3.93 -25.36
C PRO A 220 5.75 -3.73 -26.81
N LYS A 221 6.41 -2.61 -27.10
CA LYS A 221 7.07 -2.40 -28.39
C LYS A 221 8.23 -3.41 -28.49
N MET A 222 8.13 -4.27 -29.50
CA MET A 222 9.10 -5.33 -29.82
C MET A 222 10.48 -4.76 -30.16
#